data_AF-A0A423IS21-F1
#
_entry.id   AF-A0A423IS21-F1
#
_cell.length_a   1.000
_cell.length_b   1.000
_cell.length_c   1.000
_cell.angle_alpha   90.00
_cell.angle_beta   90.00
_cell.angle_gamma   90.00
#
_symmetry.space_group_name_H-M   'P 1'
#
loop_
_entity.id
_entity.type
_entity.pdbx_description
1 polymer ?
#
loop_
_entity_poly.entity_id
_entity_poly.type
_entity_poly.pdbx_seq_one_letter_code
_entity_poly.pdbx_strand_id
1 'polypeptide(L)'
;MRVWIDADACPRAAKDLVVKFALKRQFEVVLVAGQPQIKPGLALVKLIVVPSGPDAADDYLVEHALPGELVICSDVPLADRLVKKGVAALDPRGKEFDAQNMGDRLAVRNLFTDLREQGQMSGGPAPFGDREKQAFANALDRILTRLSRKS
;
A
#
# COMPACT_ATOMS: atom_id res chain seq x y z
N MET A 1 10.58 -12.64 -3.69
CA MET A 1 9.98 -11.32 -3.37
C MET A 1 8.47 -11.48 -3.30
N ARG A 2 7.83 -10.87 -2.31
CA ARG A 2 6.37 -10.87 -2.15
C ARG A 2 5.87 -9.43 -2.03
N VAL A 3 4.68 -9.19 -2.57
CA VAL A 3 3.96 -7.92 -2.43
C VAL A 3 2.65 -8.20 -1.71
N TRP A 4 2.45 -7.49 -0.61
CA TRP A 4 1.23 -7.54 0.18
C TRP A 4 0.31 -6.38 -0.21
N ILE A 5 -0.99 -6.59 -0.15
CA ILE A 5 -1.98 -5.54 -0.42
C ILE A 5 -3.04 -5.60 0.66
N ASP A 6 -3.25 -4.47 1.35
CA ASP A 6 -4.49 -4.23 2.10
C ASP A 6 -5.64 -4.15 1.10
N ALA A 7 -6.45 -5.20 1.03
CA ALA A 7 -7.51 -5.32 0.06
C ALA A 7 -8.76 -4.53 0.45
N ASP A 8 -8.89 -4.05 1.68
CA ASP A 8 -10.07 -3.30 2.13
C ASP A 8 -9.94 -1.82 1.77
N ALA A 9 -8.74 -1.23 1.87
CA ALA A 9 -8.51 0.18 1.53
C ALA A 9 -7.95 0.41 0.10
N CYS A 10 -7.47 -0.63 -0.60
CA CYS A 10 -6.84 -0.48 -1.91
C CYS A 10 -7.85 -0.41 -3.07
N PRO A 11 -7.77 0.59 -3.97
CA PRO A 11 -8.59 0.66 -5.18
C PRO A 11 -8.36 -0.53 -6.12
N ARG A 12 -9.43 -1.02 -6.76
CA ARG A 12 -9.35 -2.13 -7.73
C ARG A 12 -8.30 -1.90 -8.83
N ALA A 13 -8.23 -0.70 -9.37
CA ALA A 13 -7.25 -0.35 -10.41
C ALA A 13 -5.79 -0.50 -9.94
N ALA A 14 -5.50 -0.23 -8.66
CA ALA A 14 -4.17 -0.45 -8.10
C ALA A 14 -3.88 -1.95 -7.91
N LYS A 15 -4.86 -2.74 -7.41
CA LYS A 15 -4.75 -4.20 -7.33
C LYS A 15 -4.44 -4.81 -8.71
N ASP A 16 -5.17 -4.40 -9.74
CA ASP A 16 -4.99 -4.89 -11.12
C ASP A 16 -3.59 -4.54 -11.67
N LEU A 17 -3.07 -3.35 -11.37
CA LEU A 17 -1.71 -2.95 -11.73
C LEU A 17 -0.66 -3.82 -11.03
N VAL A 18 -0.80 -4.07 -9.73
CA VAL A 18 0.15 -4.94 -9.00
C VAL A 18 0.15 -6.35 -9.58
N VAL A 19 -1.03 -6.92 -9.86
CA VAL A 19 -1.15 -8.25 -10.48
C VAL A 19 -0.50 -8.29 -11.86
N LYS A 20 -0.67 -7.24 -12.67
CA LYS A 20 0.00 -7.13 -13.98
C LYS A 20 1.52 -7.09 -13.86
N PHE A 21 2.06 -6.38 -12.87
CA PHE A 21 3.49 -6.36 -12.57
C PHE A 21 3.99 -7.72 -12.07
N ALA A 22 3.19 -8.38 -11.24
CA ALA A 22 3.52 -9.69 -10.68
C ALA A 22 3.63 -10.76 -11.75
N LEU A 23 2.74 -10.75 -12.74
CA LEU A 23 2.83 -11.62 -13.91
C LEU A 23 4.11 -11.38 -14.73
N LYS A 24 4.51 -10.11 -14.91
CA LYS A 24 5.71 -9.76 -15.68
C LYS A 24 7.01 -10.07 -14.95
N ARG A 25 7.05 -9.82 -13.64
CA ARG A 25 8.26 -9.93 -12.80
C ARG A 25 8.31 -11.21 -11.95
N GLN A 26 7.31 -12.08 -12.08
CA GLN A 26 7.20 -13.38 -11.41
C GLN A 26 7.38 -13.30 -9.88
N PHE A 27 6.61 -12.42 -9.23
CA PHE A 27 6.58 -12.32 -7.75
C PHE A 27 5.21 -12.71 -7.20
N GLU A 28 5.16 -13.09 -5.92
CA GLU A 28 3.91 -13.44 -5.24
C GLU A 28 3.14 -12.19 -4.80
N VAL A 29 1.82 -12.19 -4.98
CA VAL A 29 0.90 -11.18 -4.46
C VAL A 29 0.02 -11.79 -3.39
N VAL A 30 -0.04 -11.17 -2.23
CA VAL A 30 -0.90 -11.59 -1.12
C VAL A 30 -1.87 -10.47 -0.78
N LEU A 31 -3.16 -10.72 -1.03
CA LEU A 31 -4.25 -9.85 -0.64
C LEU A 31 -4.64 -10.20 0.80
N VAL A 32 -4.71 -9.20 1.69
CA VAL A 32 -5.20 -9.36 3.06
C VAL A 32 -6.49 -8.57 3.19
N ALA A 33 -7.57 -9.20 3.63
CA ALA A 33 -8.89 -8.59 3.75
C ALA A 33 -9.58 -9.02 5.04
N GLY A 34 -10.32 -8.12 5.70
CA GLY A 34 -11.18 -8.43 6.84
C GLY A 34 -12.47 -9.16 6.44
N GLN A 35 -12.78 -9.24 5.14
CA GLN A 35 -13.95 -9.96 4.61
C GLN A 35 -13.57 -10.74 3.33
N PRO A 36 -14.28 -11.81 2.99
CA PRO A 36 -14.07 -12.53 1.74
C PRO A 36 -14.22 -11.61 0.52
N GLN A 37 -13.23 -11.64 -0.38
CA GLN A 37 -13.23 -10.89 -1.63
C GLN A 37 -12.99 -11.82 -2.83
N ILE A 38 -13.40 -11.39 -4.03
CA ILE A 38 -13.10 -12.13 -5.26
C ILE A 38 -11.62 -11.92 -5.60
N LYS A 39 -10.83 -13.00 -5.57
CA LYS A 39 -9.43 -12.98 -6.01
C LYS A 39 -9.31 -13.39 -7.49
N PRO A 40 -8.34 -12.84 -8.23
CA PRO A 40 -7.95 -13.39 -9.52
C PRO A 40 -7.55 -14.88 -9.39
N GLY A 41 -7.97 -15.71 -10.35
CA GLY A 41 -7.66 -17.14 -10.45
C GLY A 41 -6.20 -17.45 -10.82
N LEU A 42 -5.25 -16.61 -10.41
CA LEU A 42 -3.83 -16.73 -10.71
C LEU A 42 -3.11 -17.42 -9.54
N ALA A 43 -2.21 -18.36 -9.85
CA ALA A 43 -1.46 -19.11 -8.83
C ALA A 43 -0.54 -18.21 -7.98
N LEU A 44 -0.03 -17.12 -8.55
CA LEU A 44 0.79 -16.13 -7.85
C LEU A 44 -0.01 -15.22 -6.92
N VAL A 45 -1.34 -15.23 -6.99
CA VAL A 45 -2.22 -14.38 -6.18
C VAL A 45 -2.92 -15.21 -5.09
N LYS A 46 -2.58 -14.90 -3.84
CA LYS A 46 -3.20 -15.47 -2.64
C LYS A 46 -4.13 -14.44 -2.01
N LEU A 47 -5.21 -14.91 -1.41
CA LEU A 47 -6.12 -14.10 -0.59
C LEU A 47 -6.13 -14.71 0.81
N ILE A 48 -5.89 -13.88 1.80
CA ILE A 48 -5.96 -14.20 3.21
C ILE A 48 -7.10 -13.36 3.78
N VAL A 49 -8.10 -14.06 4.32
CA VAL A 49 -9.22 -13.43 5.01
C VAL A 49 -8.94 -13.53 6.49
N VAL A 50 -8.79 -12.39 7.16
CA VAL A 50 -8.57 -12.35 8.61
C VAL A 50 -9.92 -12.25 9.34
N PRO A 51 -10.11 -12.97 10.46
CA PRO A 51 -11.36 -12.92 11.22
C PRO A 51 -11.64 -11.52 11.77
N SER A 52 -12.93 -11.18 11.87
CA SER A 52 -13.42 -9.83 12.18
C SER A 52 -12.85 -9.25 13.48
N GLY A 53 -12.10 -8.17 13.34
CA GLY A 53 -11.65 -7.30 14.43
C GLY A 53 -11.20 -5.95 13.85
N PRO A 54 -11.39 -4.83 14.56
CA PRO A 54 -10.78 -3.57 14.16
C PRO A 54 -9.26 -3.80 14.01
N ASP A 55 -8.70 -3.35 12.90
CA ASP A 55 -7.26 -3.41 12.57
C ASP A 55 -6.67 -4.83 12.38
N ALA A 56 -7.48 -5.88 12.30
CA ALA A 56 -7.00 -7.26 12.14
C ALA A 56 -6.17 -7.47 10.85
N ALA A 57 -6.54 -6.78 9.76
CA ALA A 57 -5.80 -6.87 8.49
C ALA A 57 -4.43 -6.18 8.59
N ASP A 58 -4.41 -5.02 9.26
CA ASP A 58 -3.21 -4.22 9.49
C ASP A 58 -2.22 -4.98 10.37
N ASP A 59 -2.69 -5.58 11.46
CA ASP A 59 -1.88 -6.42 12.34
C ASP A 59 -1.31 -7.63 11.59
N TYR A 60 -2.11 -8.29 10.75
CA TYR A 60 -1.65 -9.40 9.93
C TYR A 60 -0.55 -8.98 8.95
N LEU A 61 -0.72 -7.85 8.27
CA LEU A 61 0.28 -7.29 7.37
C LEU A 61 1.58 -6.98 8.12
N VAL A 62 1.48 -6.33 9.28
CA VAL A 62 2.64 -6.00 10.11
C VAL A 62 3.33 -7.26 10.60
N GLU A 63 2.59 -8.27 11.07
CA GLU A 63 3.15 -9.50 11.62
C GLU A 63 3.89 -10.30 10.55
N HIS A 64 3.26 -10.51 9.39
CA HIS A 64 3.74 -11.43 8.36
C HIS A 64 4.67 -10.81 7.31
N ALA A 65 4.64 -9.49 7.09
CA ALA A 65 5.53 -8.87 6.12
C ALA A 65 6.98 -8.85 6.63
N LEU A 66 7.90 -9.23 5.74
CA LEU A 66 9.33 -9.34 6.03
C LEU A 66 10.17 -8.23 5.39
N PRO A 67 11.33 -7.88 5.95
CA PRO A 67 12.26 -6.95 5.32
C PRO A 67 12.61 -7.38 3.89
N GLY A 68 12.63 -6.43 2.96
CA GLY A 68 12.83 -6.73 1.54
C GLY A 68 11.54 -7.02 0.75
N GLU A 69 10.39 -7.04 1.41
CA GLU A 69 9.07 -7.11 0.78
C GLU A 69 8.42 -5.71 0.69
N LEU A 70 7.28 -5.65 -0.01
CA LEU A 70 6.51 -4.43 -0.21
C LEU A 70 5.06 -4.63 0.26
N VAL A 71 4.50 -3.64 0.94
CA VAL A 71 3.08 -3.57 1.30
C VAL A 71 2.42 -2.38 0.61
N ILE A 72 1.26 -2.61 0.01
CA ILE A 72 0.40 -1.57 -0.55
C ILE A 72 -0.68 -1.24 0.48
N CYS A 73 -0.64 -0.04 1.05
CA CYS A 73 -1.59 0.46 2.04
C CYS A 73 -1.74 1.97 1.91
N SER A 74 -2.91 2.51 2.25
CA SER A 74 -3.15 3.97 2.32
C SER A 74 -3.10 4.52 3.75
N ASP A 75 -3.06 3.65 4.76
CA ASP A 75 -3.02 4.05 6.16
C ASP A 75 -1.59 4.39 6.62
N VAL A 76 -1.45 5.54 7.30
CA VAL A 76 -0.16 6.08 7.72
C VAL A 76 0.38 5.37 8.96
N PRO A 77 -0.41 5.17 10.05
CA PRO A 77 -0.05 4.29 11.15
C PRO A 77 0.42 2.90 10.73
N LEU A 78 -0.30 2.22 9.84
CA LEU A 78 0.13 0.92 9.29
C LEU A 78 1.48 1.05 8.58
N ALA A 79 1.62 2.02 7.67
CA ALA A 79 2.86 2.24 6.93
C ALA A 79 4.06 2.47 7.88
N ASP A 80 3.89 3.27 8.94
CA ASP A 80 4.93 3.56 9.94
C ASP A 80 5.42 2.29 10.64
N ARG A 81 4.50 1.41 11.06
CA ARG A 81 4.84 0.10 11.67
C ARG A 81 5.67 -0.76 10.70
N LEU A 82 5.29 -0.78 9.42
CA LEU A 82 5.97 -1.56 8.38
C LEU A 82 7.38 -1.02 8.09
N VAL A 83 7.53 0.30 7.94
CA VAL A 83 8.82 0.93 7.69
C VAL A 83 9.77 0.75 8.87
N LYS A 84 9.26 0.83 10.11
CA LYS A 84 10.06 0.51 11.31
C LYS A 84 10.56 -0.94 11.33
N LYS A 85 9.82 -1.88 10.72
CA LYS A 85 10.27 -3.27 10.50
C LYS A 85 11.22 -3.42 9.30
N GLY A 86 11.52 -2.36 8.55
CA GLY A 86 12.33 -2.44 7.32
C GLY A 86 11.57 -2.97 6.10
N VAL A 87 10.24 -2.98 6.15
CA VAL A 87 9.36 -3.33 5.03
C VAL A 87 9.03 -2.07 4.24
N ALA A 88 9.08 -2.14 2.91
CA ALA A 88 8.68 -1.01 2.08
C ALA A 88 7.15 -0.86 2.08
N ALA A 89 6.64 0.37 2.14
CA ALA A 89 5.21 0.64 2.02
C ALA A 89 4.94 1.63 0.87
N LEU A 90 3.84 1.42 0.14
CA LEU A 90 3.44 2.25 -1.00
C LEU A 90 1.94 2.56 -0.95
N ASP A 91 1.62 3.85 -1.01
CA ASP A 91 0.24 4.32 -1.19
C ASP A 91 -0.25 3.98 -2.60
N PRO A 92 -1.48 3.44 -2.76
CA PRO A 92 -2.10 3.23 -4.07
C PRO A 92 -2.09 4.44 -5.00
N ARG A 93 -1.97 5.67 -4.48
CA ARG A 93 -1.86 6.93 -5.23
C ARG A 93 -0.43 7.25 -5.71
N GLY A 94 0.50 6.32 -5.54
CA GLY A 94 1.88 6.41 -6.03
C GLY A 94 2.85 7.14 -5.12
N LYS A 95 2.51 7.20 -3.83
CA LYS A 95 3.36 7.83 -2.81
C LYS A 95 4.05 6.75 -1.99
N GLU A 96 5.34 6.59 -2.18
CA GLU A 96 6.17 5.69 -1.37
C GLU A 96 6.29 6.21 0.07
N PHE A 97 6.21 5.31 1.04
CA PHE A 97 6.45 5.56 2.46
C PHE A 97 7.88 5.09 2.79
N ASP A 98 8.69 5.99 3.34
CA ASP A 98 10.07 5.75 3.71
C ASP A 98 10.37 6.45 5.03
N ALA A 99 11.32 5.94 5.81
CA ALA A 99 11.71 6.46 7.12
C ALA A 99 12.12 7.94 7.05
N GLN A 100 12.74 8.36 5.93
CA GLN A 100 13.11 9.76 5.72
C GLN A 100 11.93 10.66 5.33
N ASN A 101 10.91 10.13 4.65
CA ASN A 101 9.77 10.90 4.14
C ASN A 101 8.53 10.86 5.07
N MET A 102 8.54 10.02 6.11
CA MET A 102 7.43 9.89 7.05
C MET A 102 7.26 11.10 7.96
N GLY A 103 8.36 11.66 8.48
CA GLY A 103 8.32 12.82 9.38
C GLY A 103 7.72 14.05 8.70
N ASP A 104 8.21 14.40 7.52
CA ASP A 104 7.70 15.54 6.75
C ASP A 104 6.25 15.34 6.29
N ARG A 105 5.85 14.10 5.97
CA ARG A 105 4.46 13.82 5.59
C ARG A 105 3.48 13.85 6.75
N LEU A 106 3.86 13.38 7.93
CA LEU A 106 3.06 13.51 9.14
C LEU A 106 2.85 15.00 9.47
N ALA A 107 3.92 15.80 9.38
CA ALA A 107 3.84 17.24 9.58
C ALA A 107 2.91 17.92 8.56
N VAL A 108 3.08 17.62 7.26
CA VAL A 108 2.23 18.19 6.19
C VAL A 108 0.78 17.70 6.32
N ARG A 109 0.53 16.43 6.67
CA ARG A 109 -0.82 15.92 6.88
C ARG A 109 -1.48 16.63 8.05
N ASN A 110 -0.79 16.77 9.19
CA ASN A 110 -1.32 17.47 10.35
C ASN A 110 -1.64 18.92 9.99
N LEU A 111 -0.75 19.63 9.29
CA LEU A 111 -1.01 20.97 8.79
C LEU A 111 -2.24 21.05 7.86
N PHE A 112 -2.41 20.10 6.92
CA PHE A 112 -3.59 20.06 6.02
C PHE A 112 -4.87 19.59 6.70
N THR A 113 -4.77 18.84 7.80
CA THR A 113 -5.91 18.49 8.66
C THR A 113 -6.32 19.70 9.48
N ASP A 114 -5.37 20.39 10.13
CA ASP A 114 -5.61 21.62 10.90
C ASP A 114 -6.24 22.72 10.03
N LEU A 115 -5.74 22.93 8.80
CA LEU A 115 -6.31 23.88 7.85
C LEU A 115 -7.73 23.51 7.37
N ARG A 116 -8.07 22.21 7.39
CA ARG A 116 -9.42 21.72 7.11
C ARG A 116 -10.35 21.93 8.30
N GLU A 117 -9.88 21.67 9.51
CA GLU A 117 -10.62 21.91 10.75
C GLU A 117 -10.90 23.41 10.97
N GLN A 118 -10.02 24.28 10.48
CA GLN A 118 -10.22 25.73 10.45
C GLN A 118 -11.16 26.21 9.32
N GLY A 119 -11.76 25.30 8.55
CA GLY A 119 -12.77 25.62 7.54
C GLY A 119 -12.23 26.29 6.27
N GLN A 120 -10.90 26.35 6.07
CA GLN A 120 -10.28 27.07 4.94
C GLN A 120 -10.11 26.22 3.68
N MET A 121 -10.32 24.90 3.74
CA MET A 121 -10.27 24.01 2.57
C MET A 121 -11.54 23.14 2.47
N SER A 122 -12.44 23.48 1.54
CA SER A 122 -13.56 22.64 1.15
C SER A 122 -13.21 21.84 -0.11
N GLY A 123 -12.83 20.57 0.05
CA GLY A 123 -12.58 19.67 -1.08
C GLY A 123 -12.01 18.33 -0.62
N GLY A 124 -12.77 17.26 -0.83
CA GLY A 124 -12.28 15.90 -0.61
C GLY A 124 -11.08 15.59 -1.53
N PRO A 125 -10.26 14.58 -1.21
CA PRO A 125 -9.15 14.20 -2.06
C PRO A 125 -9.63 13.90 -3.49
N ALA A 126 -8.86 14.33 -4.49
CA ALA A 126 -9.18 14.14 -5.89
C ALA A 126 -9.47 12.65 -6.20
N PRO A 127 -10.45 12.37 -7.09
CA PRO A 127 -10.76 11.00 -7.49
C PRO A 127 -9.54 10.33 -8.10
N PHE A 128 -9.41 9.01 -7.89
CA PHE A 128 -8.31 8.21 -8.41
C PHE A 128 -8.32 8.20 -9.95
N GLY A 129 -7.48 9.03 -10.57
CA GLY A 129 -7.44 9.24 -12.01
C GLY A 129 -6.22 8.60 -12.67
N ASP A 130 -6.03 8.89 -13.95
CA ASP A 130 -4.91 8.34 -14.73
C ASP A 130 -3.55 8.86 -14.25
N ARG A 131 -3.52 10.06 -13.65
CA ARG A 131 -2.31 10.61 -13.02
C ARG A 131 -1.87 9.77 -11.83
N GLU A 132 -2.78 9.42 -10.92
CA GLU A 132 -2.48 8.58 -9.76
C GLU A 132 -2.09 7.17 -10.18
N LYS A 133 -2.76 6.60 -11.20
CA LYS A 133 -2.36 5.30 -11.78
C LYS A 133 -0.93 5.33 -12.31
N GLN A 134 -0.56 6.36 -13.06
CA GLN A 134 0.79 6.48 -13.61
C GLN A 134 1.83 6.69 -12.50
N ALA A 135 1.53 7.54 -11.52
CA ALA A 135 2.38 7.75 -10.36
C ALA A 135 2.59 6.44 -9.58
N PHE A 136 1.52 5.67 -9.39
CA PHE A 136 1.56 4.36 -8.74
C PHE A 136 2.40 3.36 -9.51
N ALA A 137 2.18 3.22 -10.83
CA ALA A 137 2.96 2.32 -11.66
C ALA A 137 4.47 2.67 -11.62
N ASN A 138 4.81 3.96 -11.70
CA ASN A 138 6.19 4.43 -11.65
C ASN A 138 6.84 4.17 -10.27
N ALA A 139 6.12 4.47 -9.18
CA ALA A 139 6.61 4.23 -7.82
C ALA A 139 6.78 2.73 -7.55
N LEU A 140 5.80 1.93 -7.94
CA LEU A 140 5.84 0.47 -7.83
C LEU A 140 7.05 -0.09 -8.58
N ASP A 141 7.26 0.30 -9.84
CA ASP A 141 8.41 -0.16 -10.65
C ASP A 141 9.76 0.18 -9.98
N ARG A 142 9.90 1.41 -9.49
CA ARG A 142 11.10 1.88 -8.79
C ARG A 142 11.37 1.05 -7.54
N ILE A 143 10.36 0.83 -6.69
CA ILE A 143 10.51 0.07 -5.45
C ILE A 143 10.86 -1.39 -5.75
N LEU A 144 10.13 -2.03 -6.66
CA LEU A 144 10.38 -3.42 -7.04
C LEU A 144 11.80 -3.61 -7.59
N THR A 145 12.29 -2.67 -8.40
CA THR A 145 13.66 -2.69 -8.94
C THR A 145 14.71 -2.48 -7.84
N ARG A 146 14.41 -1.64 -6.84
CA ARG A 146 15.28 -1.43 -5.67
C ARG A 146 15.33 -2.69 -4.79
N LEU A 147 14.19 -3.34 -4.55
CA LEU A 147 14.09 -4.55 -3.74
C LEU A 147 14.74 -5.76 -4.45
N SER A 148 14.58 -5.90 -5.77
CA SER A 148 15.19 -7.00 -6.53
C SER A 148 16.71 -6.96 -6.56
N ARG A 149 17.34 -5.80 -6.37
CA ARG A 149 18.81 -5.64 -6.32
C ARG A 149 19.41 -5.96 -4.95
N LYS A 150 18.58 -5.99 -3.90
CA LYS A 150 19.00 -6.27 -2.52
C LYS A 150 18.80 -7.73 -2.11
N SER A 151 18.15 -8.53 -2.95
CA SER A 151 17.99 -9.99 -2.78
C SER A 151 19.10 -10.77 -3.45
#